data_AF-A0A812E0X2-F1
#
_entry.id   AF-A0A812E0X2-F1
#
_cell.length_a   1.000
_cell.length_b   1.000
_cell.length_c   1.000
_cell.angle_alpha   90.00
_cell.angle_beta   90.00
_cell.angle_gamma   90.00
#
_symmetry.space_group_name_H-M   'P 1'
#
loop_
_entity.id
_entity.type
_entity.pdbx_description
1 polymer ?
#
loop_
_entity_poly.entity_id
_entity_poly.type
_entity_poly.pdbx_seq_one_letter_code
_entity_poly.pdbx_strand_id
1 'polypeptide(L)'
;MRTTPTEYMDLLPQMDTYCTSPENNLCFLGGDGRVNLHPLITTQYTLFVREHNRLANLLGATYPDFSDEILFQEARKFLIAEFQHIANNEFLPNILGSDLMEAYNLWSLQDGHSSYLSSVHPGTRNGFASAAFLFAHSGVMGEISINGSQISFGSLFYNPDIFYNVSDATTILFMTDELTNKLSETKPGDGWDLAAINIQSGRDNGLPTYNTWRHWCGLNVAENFTSLVDHKDEDKEILQQIYDTLYLSHCLLISIYLSIYLSIYP
;
A
#
# COMPACT_ATOMS: atom_id res chain seq x y z
N MET A 1 3.44 -23.34 5.13
CA MET A 1 2.08 -22.78 4.95
C MET A 1 1.32 -23.55 3.89
N ARG A 2 -0.01 -23.69 4.04
CA ARG A 2 -0.85 -24.36 3.04
C ARG A 2 -0.91 -23.52 1.76
N THR A 3 -0.91 -24.21 0.64
CA THR A 3 -1.06 -23.66 -0.72
C THR A 3 -2.06 -24.54 -1.47
N THR A 4 -2.56 -24.03 -2.60
CA THR A 4 -3.33 -24.82 -3.55
C THR A 4 -2.42 -25.18 -4.72
N PRO A 5 -2.02 -26.46 -4.89
CA PRO A 5 -1.19 -26.87 -6.00
C PRO A 5 -1.91 -26.64 -7.33
N THR A 6 -1.17 -26.20 -8.35
CA THR A 6 -1.65 -26.12 -9.73
C THR A 6 -0.68 -26.81 -10.67
N GLU A 7 -1.02 -26.91 -11.96
CA GLU A 7 -0.12 -27.46 -12.98
C GLU A 7 1.16 -26.62 -13.15
N TYR A 8 1.11 -25.33 -12.81
CA TYR A 8 2.23 -24.39 -12.99
C TYR A 8 2.94 -24.11 -11.67
N MET A 9 2.26 -23.44 -10.72
CA MET A 9 2.84 -23.06 -9.43
C MET A 9 1.77 -22.95 -8.33
N ASP A 10 2.19 -23.15 -7.08
CA ASP A 10 1.32 -23.07 -5.90
C ASP A 10 0.62 -21.72 -5.75
N LEU A 11 -0.71 -21.72 -5.71
CA LEU A 11 -1.51 -20.54 -5.36
C LEU A 11 -1.79 -20.50 -3.85
N LEU A 12 -2.36 -19.39 -3.39
CA LEU A 12 -2.88 -19.29 -2.02
C LEU A 12 -4.00 -20.33 -1.79
N PRO A 13 -4.26 -20.71 -0.52
CA PRO A 13 -5.45 -21.49 -0.19
C PRO A 13 -6.72 -20.82 -0.69
N GLN A 14 -7.70 -21.62 -1.10
CA GLN A 14 -8.94 -21.13 -1.69
C GLN A 14 -10.09 -21.03 -0.69
N MET A 15 -11.03 -20.12 -0.94
CA MET A 15 -12.27 -19.93 -0.19
C MET A 15 -13.43 -19.52 -1.11
N ASP A 16 -14.66 -19.72 -0.65
CA ASP A 16 -15.90 -19.58 -1.43
C ASP A 16 -16.58 -18.20 -1.30
N THR A 17 -15.92 -17.21 -0.68
CA THR A 17 -16.50 -15.89 -0.37
C THR A 17 -15.51 -14.75 -0.60
N TYR A 18 -16.02 -13.51 -0.73
CA TYR A 18 -15.28 -12.23 -0.81
C TYR A 18 -14.57 -11.88 -2.13
N CYS A 19 -15.05 -12.38 -3.28
CA CYS A 19 -14.59 -11.94 -4.59
C CYS A 19 -15.72 -11.99 -5.65
N THR A 20 -15.54 -11.26 -6.73
CA THR A 20 -16.39 -11.26 -7.92
C THR A 20 -15.65 -12.01 -9.03
N SER A 21 -15.86 -13.32 -9.11
CA SER A 21 -15.34 -14.17 -10.18
C SER A 21 -16.42 -14.40 -11.25
N PRO A 22 -16.32 -13.78 -12.44
CA PRO A 22 -17.16 -14.11 -13.59
C PRO A 22 -17.14 -15.59 -13.99
N GLU A 23 -15.99 -16.26 -13.81
CA GLU A 23 -15.81 -17.67 -14.16
C GLU A 23 -16.20 -18.63 -13.02
N ASN A 24 -16.71 -18.10 -11.90
CA ASN A 24 -17.11 -18.86 -10.71
C ASN A 24 -15.95 -19.67 -10.09
N ASN A 25 -14.72 -19.16 -10.23
CA ASN A 25 -13.54 -19.61 -9.51
C ASN A 25 -13.57 -19.17 -8.04
N LEU A 26 -12.74 -19.84 -7.24
CA LEU A 26 -12.64 -19.57 -5.81
C LEU A 26 -11.76 -18.36 -5.53
N CYS A 27 -12.09 -17.64 -4.46
CA CYS A 27 -11.28 -16.55 -3.94
C CYS A 27 -10.09 -17.12 -3.15
N PHE A 28 -9.14 -16.27 -2.78
CA PHE A 28 -7.99 -16.67 -1.99
C PHE A 28 -8.13 -16.31 -0.51
N LEU A 29 -7.57 -17.17 0.34
CA LEU A 29 -7.42 -16.96 1.76
C LEU A 29 -5.99 -16.48 2.06
N GLY A 30 -5.88 -15.41 2.83
CA GLY A 30 -4.62 -14.81 3.24
C GLY A 30 -4.64 -14.37 4.70
N GLY A 31 -3.50 -13.82 5.16
CA GLY A 31 -3.39 -13.24 6.50
C GLY A 31 -4.15 -11.92 6.69
N ASP A 32 -4.68 -11.33 5.62
CA ASP A 32 -5.45 -10.09 5.61
C ASP A 32 -6.66 -10.24 4.68
N GLY A 33 -7.80 -9.63 5.07
CA GLY A 33 -9.06 -9.73 4.34
C GLY A 33 -9.06 -9.04 2.96
N ARG A 34 -8.05 -8.22 2.67
CA ARG A 34 -7.89 -7.52 1.39
C ARG A 34 -7.07 -8.30 0.37
N VAL A 35 -6.72 -9.57 0.65
CA VAL A 35 -5.93 -10.41 -0.26
C VAL A 35 -6.55 -10.55 -1.66
N ASN A 36 -7.87 -10.46 -1.79
CA ASN A 36 -8.58 -10.49 -3.07
C ASN A 36 -8.87 -9.11 -3.65
N LEU A 37 -8.44 -8.02 -3.01
CA LEU A 37 -8.81 -6.66 -3.43
C LEU A 37 -8.36 -6.37 -4.86
N HIS A 38 -7.14 -6.75 -5.22
CA HIS A 38 -6.61 -6.60 -6.58
C HIS A 38 -5.55 -7.69 -6.84
N PRO A 39 -5.43 -8.24 -8.07
CA PRO A 39 -4.47 -9.29 -8.39
C PRO A 39 -3.02 -8.96 -8.02
N LEU A 40 -2.58 -7.71 -8.21
CA LEU A 40 -1.23 -7.31 -7.79
C LEU A 40 -0.98 -7.55 -6.29
N ILE A 41 -1.99 -7.36 -5.44
CA ILE A 41 -1.92 -7.64 -4.01
C ILE A 41 -1.85 -9.16 -3.81
N THR A 42 -2.77 -9.93 -4.42
CA THR A 42 -2.78 -11.39 -4.34
C THR A 42 -1.44 -12.01 -4.77
N THR A 43 -0.78 -11.46 -5.80
CA THR A 43 0.54 -11.88 -6.27
C THR A 43 1.60 -11.70 -5.18
N GLN A 44 1.62 -10.55 -4.48
CA GLN A 44 2.56 -10.32 -3.38
C GLN A 44 2.36 -11.33 -2.24
N TYR A 45 1.11 -11.59 -1.85
CA TYR A 45 0.80 -12.61 -0.83
C TYR A 45 1.28 -13.99 -1.26
N THR A 46 1.02 -14.36 -2.52
CA THR A 46 1.46 -15.63 -3.09
C THR A 46 2.98 -15.75 -3.06
N LEU A 47 3.71 -14.70 -3.42
CA LEU A 47 5.17 -14.67 -3.40
C LEU A 47 5.73 -14.90 -1.99
N PHE A 48 5.23 -14.19 -0.98
CA PHE A 48 5.70 -14.36 0.40
C PHE A 48 5.33 -15.72 1.01
N VAL A 49 4.19 -16.31 0.65
CA VAL A 49 3.83 -17.68 1.07
C VAL A 49 4.74 -18.71 0.42
N ARG A 50 5.07 -18.55 -0.86
CA ARG A 50 6.04 -19.42 -1.55
C ARG A 50 7.43 -19.30 -0.94
N GLU A 51 7.87 -18.09 -0.61
CA GLU A 51 9.17 -17.87 0.02
C GLU A 51 9.22 -18.51 1.41
N HIS A 52 8.17 -18.36 2.22
CA HIS A 52 8.05 -19.08 3.48
C HIS A 52 8.21 -20.60 3.31
N ASN A 53 7.53 -21.20 2.32
CA ASN A 53 7.61 -22.64 2.06
C ASN A 53 9.01 -23.04 1.56
N ARG A 54 9.65 -22.21 0.73
CA ARG A 54 11.03 -22.42 0.29
C ARG A 54 12.00 -22.43 1.47
N LEU A 55 11.89 -21.46 2.37
CA LEU A 55 12.69 -21.35 3.60
C LEU A 55 12.44 -22.55 4.54
N ALA A 56 11.19 -22.93 4.76
CA ALA A 56 10.84 -24.09 5.60
C ALA A 56 11.41 -25.40 5.05
N ASN A 57 11.35 -25.62 3.73
CA ASN A 57 11.93 -26.79 3.07
C ASN A 57 13.46 -26.82 3.20
N LEU A 58 14.12 -25.67 3.02
CA LEU A 58 15.57 -25.56 3.17
C LEU A 58 16.01 -25.85 4.62
N LEU A 59 15.28 -25.31 5.59
CA LEU A 59 15.52 -25.55 7.01
C LEU A 59 15.29 -27.02 7.38
N GLY A 60 14.21 -27.65 6.88
CA GLY A 60 13.90 -29.05 7.15
C GLY A 60 14.93 -30.02 6.55
N ALA A 61 15.50 -29.68 5.38
CA ALA A 61 16.59 -30.45 4.80
C ALA A 61 17.92 -30.30 5.59
N THR A 62 18.13 -29.15 6.23
CA THR A 62 19.36 -28.84 6.98
C THR A 62 19.29 -29.32 8.43
N TYR A 63 18.10 -29.28 9.05
CA TYR A 63 17.84 -29.61 10.45
C TYR A 63 16.71 -30.66 10.54
N PRO A 64 17.00 -31.95 10.28
CA PRO A 64 15.97 -33.00 10.21
C PRO A 64 15.20 -33.25 11.51
N ASP A 65 15.78 -32.86 12.66
CA ASP A 65 15.17 -33.04 13.98
C ASP A 65 14.17 -31.92 14.34
N PHE A 66 14.08 -30.85 13.52
CA PHE A 66 13.13 -29.77 13.79
C PHE A 66 11.69 -30.25 13.56
N SER A 67 10.84 -30.04 14.57
CA SER A 67 9.40 -30.22 14.41
C SER A 67 8.81 -29.20 13.44
N ASP A 68 7.63 -29.50 12.88
CA ASP A 68 6.90 -28.61 11.97
C ASP A 68 6.70 -27.19 12.54
N GLU A 69 6.40 -27.07 13.85
CA GLU A 69 6.24 -25.75 14.51
C GLU A 69 7.55 -24.95 14.51
N ILE A 70 8.69 -25.61 14.76
CA ILE A 70 10.00 -24.93 14.76
C ILE A 70 10.32 -24.48 13.34
N LEU A 71 10.11 -25.34 12.32
CA LEU A 71 10.32 -24.99 10.92
C LEU A 71 9.46 -23.79 10.52
N PHE A 72 8.18 -23.78 10.91
CA PHE A 72 7.29 -22.66 10.65
C PHE A 72 7.78 -21.36 11.28
N GLN A 73 8.12 -21.35 12.57
CA GLN A 73 8.54 -20.11 13.24
C GLN A 73 9.90 -19.61 12.74
N GLU A 74 10.86 -20.49 12.45
CA GLU A 74 12.16 -20.09 11.90
C GLU A 74 12.01 -19.55 10.48
N ALA A 75 11.26 -20.23 9.59
CA ALA A 75 10.99 -19.73 8.25
C ALA A 75 10.26 -18.38 8.28
N ARG A 76 9.28 -18.21 9.19
CA ARG A 76 8.60 -16.93 9.41
C ARG A 76 9.57 -15.84 9.87
N LYS A 77 10.52 -16.15 10.76
CA LYS A 77 11.52 -15.20 11.26
C LYS A 77 12.44 -14.71 10.14
N PHE A 78 12.92 -15.61 9.27
CA PHE A 78 13.70 -15.23 8.10
C PHE A 78 12.90 -14.34 7.14
N LEU A 79 11.66 -14.72 6.82
CA LEU A 79 10.79 -13.93 5.95
C LEU A 79 10.54 -12.51 6.50
N ILE A 80 10.36 -12.37 7.82
CA ILE A 80 10.21 -11.06 8.47
C ILE A 80 11.49 -10.23 8.29
N ALA A 81 12.66 -10.85 8.43
CA ALA A 81 13.93 -10.15 8.23
C ALA A 81 14.13 -9.70 6.78
N GLU A 82 13.77 -10.54 5.79
CA GLU A 82 13.77 -10.18 4.37
C GLU A 82 12.84 -9.00 4.11
N PHE A 83 11.61 -9.05 4.62
CA PHE A 83 10.64 -7.96 4.47
C PHE A 83 11.14 -6.65 5.11
N GLN A 84 11.72 -6.71 6.31
CA GLN A 84 12.29 -5.54 6.98
C GLN A 84 13.49 -4.97 6.22
N HIS A 85 14.31 -5.83 5.59
CA HIS A 85 15.43 -5.40 4.78
C HIS A 85 14.96 -4.64 3.54
N ILE A 86 14.01 -5.23 2.78
CA ILE A 86 13.41 -4.59 1.59
C ILE A 86 12.76 -3.26 1.99
N ALA A 87 11.98 -3.25 3.08
CA ALA A 87 11.30 -2.05 3.54
C ALA A 87 12.29 -0.91 3.86
N ASN A 88 13.34 -1.17 4.63
CA ASN A 88 14.24 -0.11 5.10
C ASN A 88 15.32 0.29 4.09
N ASN A 89 15.82 -0.65 3.27
CA ASN A 89 16.97 -0.39 2.41
C ASN A 89 16.61 -0.23 0.93
N GLU A 90 15.41 -0.64 0.52
CA GLU A 90 14.97 -0.55 -0.87
C GLU A 90 13.73 0.34 -1.01
N PHE A 91 12.72 0.17 -0.17
CA PHE A 91 11.48 0.95 -0.29
C PHE A 91 11.61 2.36 0.30
N LEU A 92 11.90 2.48 1.60
CA LEU A 92 11.94 3.78 2.28
C LEU A 92 12.92 4.80 1.65
N PRO A 93 14.12 4.44 1.18
CA PRO A 93 15.03 5.40 0.56
C PRO A 93 14.48 6.04 -0.72
N ASN A 94 13.72 5.27 -1.50
CA ASN A 94 13.07 5.76 -2.72
C ASN A 94 11.91 6.72 -2.43
N ILE A 95 11.35 6.69 -1.23
CA ILE A 95 10.24 7.57 -0.82
C ILE A 95 10.75 8.79 -0.02
N LEU A 96 11.68 8.58 0.90
CA LEU A 96 12.13 9.60 1.85
C LEU A 96 13.41 10.33 1.42
N GLY A 97 14.19 9.75 0.49
CA GLY A 97 15.50 10.24 0.12
C GLY A 97 16.57 10.01 1.19
N SER A 98 17.85 10.22 0.81
CA SER A 98 19.00 9.99 1.70
C SER A 98 18.96 10.84 2.97
N ASP A 99 18.58 12.11 2.85
CA ASP A 99 18.67 13.08 3.94
C ASP A 99 17.79 12.69 5.14
N LEU A 100 16.55 12.26 4.88
CA LEU A 100 15.64 11.80 5.93
C LEU A 100 16.04 10.42 6.45
N MET A 101 16.51 9.53 5.58
CA MET A 101 17.01 8.22 6.00
C MET A 101 18.19 8.35 6.99
N GLU A 102 19.11 9.28 6.75
CA GLU A 102 20.22 9.61 7.63
C GLU A 102 19.76 10.32 8.91
N ALA A 103 18.95 11.38 8.78
CA ALA A 103 18.49 12.17 9.93
C ALA A 103 17.74 11.34 10.97
N TYR A 104 17.01 10.31 10.54
CA TYR A 104 16.24 9.42 11.42
C TYR A 104 16.89 8.04 11.66
N ASN A 105 18.12 7.82 11.17
CA ASN A 105 18.85 6.54 11.30
C ASN A 105 18.02 5.32 10.87
N LEU A 106 17.40 5.39 9.68
CA LEU A 106 16.46 4.38 9.20
C LEU A 106 17.13 3.25 8.38
N TRP A 107 18.40 3.40 8.03
CA TRP A 107 19.16 2.35 7.36
C TRP A 107 19.34 1.13 8.27
N SER A 108 19.25 -0.06 7.69
CA SER A 108 19.63 -1.27 8.42
C SER A 108 21.14 -1.25 8.69
N LEU A 109 21.53 -1.72 9.87
CA LEU A 109 22.95 -1.88 10.20
C LEU A 109 23.56 -2.96 9.29
N GLN A 110 24.80 -2.74 8.85
CA GLN A 110 25.55 -3.75 8.09
C GLN A 110 25.98 -4.94 8.96
N ASP A 111 26.19 -4.68 10.25
CA ASP A 111 26.56 -5.65 11.27
C ASP A 111 25.87 -5.39 12.61
N GLY A 112 25.74 -6.44 13.42
CA GLY A 112 25.12 -6.35 14.74
C GLY A 112 23.60 -6.23 14.71
N HIS A 113 23.05 -5.54 15.72
CA HIS A 113 21.60 -5.41 15.94
C HIS A 113 21.25 -3.98 16.36
N SER A 114 20.07 -3.51 15.94
CA SER A 114 19.51 -2.29 16.46
C SER A 114 19.19 -2.43 17.96
N SER A 115 19.18 -1.31 18.67
CA SER A 115 18.83 -1.29 20.09
C SER A 115 17.32 -1.26 20.26
N TYR A 116 16.77 -2.24 20.98
CA TYR A 116 15.38 -2.20 21.40
C TYR A 116 15.19 -1.16 22.52
N LEU A 117 14.28 -0.21 22.29
CA LEU A 117 13.91 0.82 23.26
C LEU A 117 12.47 0.58 23.72
N SER A 118 12.29 0.03 24.92
CA SER A 118 10.97 -0.28 25.48
C SER A 118 10.09 0.96 25.73
N SER A 119 10.68 2.15 25.73
CA SER A 119 9.97 3.43 25.85
C SER A 119 9.33 3.90 24.54
N VAL A 120 9.67 3.29 23.40
CA VAL A 120 9.11 3.66 22.10
C VAL A 120 7.74 2.98 21.93
N HIS A 121 6.73 3.77 21.59
CA HIS A 121 5.40 3.26 21.25
C HIS A 121 5.39 2.73 19.81
N PRO A 122 5.23 1.41 19.58
CA PRO A 122 5.32 0.82 18.24
C PRO A 122 4.03 0.93 17.43
N GLY A 123 2.94 1.38 18.03
CA GLY A 123 1.65 1.48 17.33
C GLY A 123 1.65 2.52 16.23
N THR A 124 1.04 2.17 15.11
CA THR A 124 0.84 3.05 13.95
C THR A 124 0.04 4.28 14.36
N ARG A 125 0.58 5.48 14.06
CA ARG A 125 -0.12 6.73 14.32
C ARG A 125 -1.29 6.90 13.36
N ASN A 126 -2.41 7.43 13.84
CA ASN A 126 -3.61 7.66 13.02
C ASN A 126 -3.31 8.47 11.74
N GLY A 127 -2.56 9.57 11.84
CA GLY A 127 -2.17 10.36 10.67
C GLY A 127 -1.36 9.59 9.62
N PHE A 128 -0.60 8.58 10.02
CA PHE A 128 0.11 7.71 9.08
C PHE A 128 -0.87 6.77 8.36
N ALA A 129 -1.72 6.06 9.11
CA ALA A 129 -2.65 5.09 8.56
C ALA A 129 -3.77 5.72 7.71
N SER A 130 -4.26 6.89 8.11
CA SER A 130 -5.45 7.53 7.55
C SER A 130 -5.16 8.63 6.53
N ALA A 131 -3.87 8.98 6.33
CA ALA A 131 -3.49 9.98 5.34
C ALA A 131 -2.11 9.75 4.73
N ALA A 132 -1.04 9.74 5.54
CA ALA A 132 0.31 9.85 5.00
C ALA A 132 0.70 8.68 4.10
N PHE A 133 0.39 7.44 4.51
CA PHE A 133 0.73 6.25 3.73
C PHE A 133 -0.17 6.06 2.49
N LEU A 134 -1.28 6.79 2.40
CA LEU A 134 -2.17 6.77 1.25
C LEU A 134 -1.60 7.54 0.05
N PHE A 135 -0.42 8.16 0.18
CA PHE A 135 0.28 8.76 -0.96
C PHE A 135 0.46 7.75 -2.10
N ALA A 136 0.64 6.47 -1.79
CA ALA A 136 0.78 5.43 -2.80
C ALA A 136 -0.44 5.34 -3.74
N HIS A 137 -1.63 5.79 -3.31
CA HIS A 137 -2.82 5.84 -4.16
C HIS A 137 -2.69 6.80 -5.34
N SER A 138 -1.85 7.84 -5.25
CA SER A 138 -1.59 8.74 -6.38
C SER A 138 -0.73 8.09 -7.45
N GLY A 139 0.08 7.09 -7.08
CA GLY A 139 0.91 6.33 -8.00
C GLY A 139 0.22 5.11 -8.61
N VAL A 140 -1.08 4.91 -8.35
CA VAL A 140 -1.82 3.79 -8.93
C VAL A 140 -2.42 4.18 -10.27
N MET A 141 -2.48 3.17 -11.10
CA MET A 141 -2.47 3.24 -12.54
C MET A 141 -3.77 2.61 -13.06
N GLY A 142 -4.28 3.07 -14.20
CA GLY A 142 -5.61 2.79 -14.72
C GLY A 142 -5.64 1.70 -15.74
N GLU A 143 -4.48 1.36 -16.30
CA GLU A 143 -4.26 0.17 -17.11
C GLU A 143 -3.03 -0.61 -16.62
N ILE A 144 -3.11 -1.93 -16.74
CA ILE A 144 -1.99 -2.85 -16.52
C ILE A 144 -1.81 -3.75 -17.74
N SER A 145 -0.56 -4.03 -18.08
CA SER A 145 -0.22 -4.92 -19.19
C SER A 145 -0.02 -6.34 -18.69
N ILE A 146 -0.84 -7.28 -19.17
CA ILE A 146 -0.74 -8.70 -18.86
C ILE A 146 -0.62 -9.47 -20.16
N ASN A 147 0.48 -10.21 -20.34
CA ASN A 147 0.77 -10.96 -21.56
C ASN A 147 0.65 -10.11 -22.85
N GLY A 148 1.01 -8.83 -22.77
CA GLY A 148 0.92 -7.89 -23.89
C GLY A 148 -0.48 -7.31 -24.15
N SER A 149 -1.48 -7.68 -23.35
CA SER A 149 -2.83 -7.10 -23.40
C SER A 149 -2.98 -6.03 -22.32
N GLN A 150 -3.49 -4.86 -22.70
CA GLN A 150 -3.84 -3.82 -21.74
C GLN A 150 -5.20 -4.12 -21.11
N ILE A 151 -5.25 -4.12 -19.79
CA ILE A 151 -6.46 -4.37 -19.00
C ILE A 151 -6.67 -3.20 -18.07
N SER A 152 -7.93 -2.74 -17.97
CA SER A 152 -8.26 -1.66 -17.03
C SER A 152 -8.06 -2.14 -15.59
N PHE A 153 -7.26 -1.41 -14.81
CA PHE A 153 -7.01 -1.68 -13.39
C PHE A 153 -8.31 -1.77 -12.58
N GLY A 154 -9.25 -0.86 -12.83
CA GLY A 154 -10.58 -0.84 -12.20
C GLY A 154 -11.37 -2.14 -12.37
N SER A 155 -11.23 -2.80 -13.54
CA SER A 155 -11.93 -4.05 -13.84
C SER A 155 -11.40 -5.28 -13.12
N LEU A 156 -10.24 -5.18 -12.46
CA LEU A 156 -9.58 -6.28 -11.79
C LEU A 156 -9.85 -6.32 -10.28
N PHE A 157 -10.53 -5.32 -9.74
CA PHE A 157 -10.90 -5.33 -8.33
C PHE A 157 -11.76 -6.56 -8.01
N TYR A 158 -11.40 -7.26 -6.93
CA TYR A 158 -12.09 -8.47 -6.49
C TYR A 158 -12.15 -9.61 -7.52
N ASN A 159 -11.34 -9.59 -8.59
CA ASN A 159 -11.38 -10.61 -9.63
C ASN A 159 -10.17 -11.56 -9.52
N PRO A 160 -10.36 -12.83 -9.08
CA PRO A 160 -9.27 -13.80 -8.96
C PRO A 160 -8.99 -14.56 -10.27
N ASP A 161 -9.86 -14.46 -11.28
CA ASP A 161 -9.87 -15.35 -12.47
C ASP A 161 -8.57 -15.29 -13.26
N ILE A 162 -7.89 -14.15 -13.20
CA ILE A 162 -6.58 -14.00 -13.79
C ILE A 162 -5.63 -15.12 -13.33
N PHE A 163 -5.58 -15.48 -12.05
CA PHE A 163 -4.67 -16.51 -11.53
C PHE A 163 -4.95 -17.92 -12.04
N TYR A 164 -6.14 -18.17 -12.55
CA TYR A 164 -6.53 -19.46 -13.12
C TYR A 164 -6.18 -19.57 -14.60
N ASN A 165 -5.96 -18.42 -15.26
CA ASN A 165 -5.73 -18.32 -16.70
C ASN A 165 -4.30 -17.88 -17.08
N VAL A 166 -3.48 -17.38 -16.13
CA VAL A 166 -2.04 -17.13 -16.37
C VAL A 166 -1.16 -18.25 -15.84
N SER A 167 -0.20 -18.68 -16.68
CA SER A 167 0.84 -19.64 -16.33
C SER A 167 1.88 -19.10 -15.34
N ASP A 168 2.03 -17.77 -15.25
CA ASP A 168 2.97 -17.12 -14.32
C ASP A 168 2.41 -15.79 -13.76
N ALA A 169 2.18 -15.77 -12.45
CA ALA A 169 1.70 -14.61 -11.69
C ALA A 169 2.71 -13.45 -11.64
N THR A 170 4.00 -13.69 -11.95
CA THR A 170 5.04 -12.66 -11.93
C THR A 170 5.00 -11.75 -13.16
N THR A 171 4.32 -12.17 -14.24
CA THR A 171 4.15 -11.39 -15.48
C THR A 171 3.22 -10.18 -15.32
N ILE A 172 2.53 -10.05 -14.19
CA ILE A 172 1.49 -9.02 -13.94
C ILE A 172 2.13 -7.67 -13.54
N LEU A 173 3.45 -7.57 -13.40
CA LEU A 173 4.12 -6.41 -12.81
C LEU A 173 4.47 -5.30 -13.82
N PHE A 174 3.48 -4.72 -14.52
CA PHE A 174 3.67 -3.46 -15.25
C PHE A 174 2.42 -2.57 -15.15
N MET A 175 2.65 -1.28 -14.95
CA MET A 175 1.69 -0.37 -14.33
C MET A 175 1.72 0.97 -15.13
N THR A 176 0.54 1.51 -15.56
CA THR A 176 0.33 2.84 -16.23
C THR A 176 -0.97 3.61 -15.82
N ASP A 177 -0.91 4.91 -15.46
CA ASP A 177 -1.86 5.93 -14.89
C ASP A 177 -3.41 5.76 -14.75
N GLU A 178 -3.93 6.15 -13.56
CA GLU A 178 -5.30 6.57 -13.09
C GLU A 178 -6.31 5.61 -12.38
N LEU A 179 -6.79 6.00 -11.17
CA LEU A 179 -7.80 5.28 -10.35
C LEU A 179 -9.05 6.08 -9.95
N THR A 180 -9.13 7.36 -10.33
CA THR A 180 -10.23 8.24 -9.90
C THR A 180 -11.54 7.86 -10.62
N ASN A 181 -12.64 7.77 -9.86
CA ASN A 181 -14.00 7.40 -10.31
C ASN A 181 -14.27 5.93 -10.68
N LYS A 182 -13.27 5.05 -10.66
CA LYS A 182 -13.43 3.64 -11.09
C LYS A 182 -13.07 2.60 -10.02
N LEU A 183 -12.94 3.02 -8.76
CA LEU A 183 -12.61 2.10 -7.68
C LEU A 183 -13.73 1.08 -7.51
N SER A 184 -13.39 -0.21 -7.66
CA SER A 184 -14.34 -1.32 -7.53
C SER A 184 -15.57 -1.22 -8.44
N GLU A 185 -15.41 -0.63 -9.62
CA GLU A 185 -16.50 -0.51 -10.60
C GLU A 185 -16.86 -1.89 -11.17
N THR A 186 -18.09 -2.35 -10.94
CA THR A 186 -18.62 -3.61 -11.50
C THR A 186 -19.50 -3.36 -12.73
N LYS A 187 -20.04 -2.14 -12.86
CA LYS A 187 -20.87 -1.67 -13.98
C LYS A 187 -20.56 -0.20 -14.25
N PRO A 188 -20.64 0.26 -15.52
CA PRO A 188 -20.41 1.66 -15.85
C PRO A 188 -21.20 2.62 -14.95
N GLY A 189 -20.48 3.45 -14.19
CA GLY A 189 -21.03 4.48 -13.30
C GLY A 189 -21.29 4.04 -11.85
N ASP A 190 -20.93 2.82 -11.44
CA ASP A 190 -21.03 2.35 -10.03
C ASP A 190 -19.70 2.43 -9.25
N GLY A 191 -18.65 2.93 -9.88
CA GLY A 191 -17.34 3.11 -9.28
C GLY A 191 -17.34 4.14 -8.15
N TRP A 192 -16.49 3.89 -7.16
CA TRP A 192 -16.28 4.81 -6.05
C TRP A 192 -15.12 5.75 -6.35
N ASP A 193 -15.14 6.94 -5.74
CA ASP A 193 -14.02 7.88 -5.79
C ASP A 193 -13.10 7.67 -4.59
N LEU A 194 -11.94 7.05 -4.83
CA LEU A 194 -10.94 6.77 -3.80
C LEU A 194 -10.40 8.06 -3.15
N ALA A 195 -10.23 9.15 -3.92
CA ALA A 195 -9.76 10.42 -3.38
C ALA A 195 -10.80 11.06 -2.45
N ALA A 196 -12.07 11.02 -2.85
CA ALA A 196 -13.17 11.48 -2.00
C ALA A 196 -13.29 10.62 -0.72
N ILE A 197 -13.15 9.30 -0.82
CA ILE A 197 -13.11 8.39 0.33
C ILE A 197 -11.97 8.76 1.28
N ASN A 198 -10.76 9.02 0.76
CA ASN A 198 -9.60 9.36 1.59
C ASN A 198 -9.81 10.71 2.32
N ILE A 199 -10.37 11.71 1.63
CA ILE A 199 -10.72 13.00 2.25
C ILE A 199 -11.77 12.81 3.36
N GLN A 200 -12.83 12.06 3.08
CA GLN A 200 -13.89 11.82 4.06
C GLN A 200 -13.40 10.98 5.24
N SER A 201 -12.56 9.98 5.00
CA SER A 201 -11.92 9.16 6.04
C SER A 201 -11.01 10.00 6.92
N GLY A 202 -10.26 10.94 6.34
CA GLY A 202 -9.46 11.89 7.13
C GLY A 202 -10.30 12.74 8.08
N ARG A 203 -11.51 13.16 7.66
CA ARG A 203 -12.46 13.90 8.50
C ARG A 203 -13.03 13.01 9.61
N ASP A 204 -13.44 11.79 9.28
CA ASP A 204 -13.99 10.81 10.23
C ASP A 204 -12.97 10.42 11.30
N ASN A 205 -11.70 10.31 10.91
CA ASN A 205 -10.58 10.04 11.81
C ASN A 205 -10.11 11.28 12.61
N GLY A 206 -10.76 12.44 12.45
CA GLY A 206 -10.42 13.66 13.18
C GLY A 206 -9.00 14.16 12.88
N LEU A 207 -8.53 13.99 11.65
CA LEU A 207 -7.17 14.41 11.30
C LEU A 207 -7.00 15.93 11.40
N PRO A 208 -5.88 16.41 11.97
CA PRO A 208 -5.55 17.83 11.98
C PRO A 208 -5.35 18.40 10.56
N THR A 209 -5.41 19.73 10.48
CA THR A 209 -5.23 20.48 9.24
C THR A 209 -3.79 20.45 8.72
N TYR A 210 -3.61 20.76 7.44
CA TYR A 210 -2.30 20.94 6.80
C TYR A 210 -1.31 21.76 7.64
N ASN A 211 -1.71 22.96 8.10
CA ASN A 211 -0.83 23.82 8.91
C ASN A 211 -0.48 23.21 10.27
N THR A 212 -1.39 22.44 10.87
CA THR A 212 -1.09 21.75 12.14
C THR A 212 0.02 20.73 11.95
N TRP A 213 -0.03 19.96 10.86
CA TRP A 213 1.03 19.02 10.50
C TRP A 213 2.35 19.71 10.18
N ARG A 214 2.33 20.80 9.39
CA ARG A 214 3.54 21.59 9.14
C ARG A 214 4.18 22.09 10.42
N HIS A 215 3.38 22.64 11.32
CA HIS A 215 3.85 23.10 12.63
C HIS A 215 4.50 21.96 13.43
N TRP A 216 3.86 20.79 13.50
CA TRP A 216 4.43 19.62 14.19
C TRP A 216 5.72 19.11 13.56
N CYS A 217 5.87 19.24 12.25
CA CYS A 217 7.08 18.89 11.51
C CYS A 217 8.16 20.00 11.51
N GLY A 218 7.93 21.14 12.19
CA GLY A 218 8.87 22.26 12.20
C GLY A 218 8.98 23.00 10.86
N LEU A 219 7.97 22.88 9.99
CA LEU A 219 7.91 23.50 8.68
C LEU A 219 7.15 24.83 8.72
N ASN A 220 7.43 25.73 7.77
CA ASN A 220 6.74 27.02 7.62
C ASN A 220 5.24 26.81 7.38
N VAL A 221 4.37 27.45 8.16
CA VAL A 221 2.92 27.40 7.96
C VAL A 221 2.48 28.42 6.93
N ALA A 222 1.41 28.12 6.20
CA ALA A 222 0.81 29.07 5.26
C ALA A 222 -0.18 30.00 5.99
N GLU A 223 -0.16 31.29 5.70
CA GLU A 223 -1.11 32.26 6.26
C GLU A 223 -2.40 32.33 5.44
N ASN A 224 -2.30 32.04 4.15
CA ASN A 224 -3.37 32.06 3.14
C ASN A 224 -3.05 31.07 2.01
N PHE A 225 -3.99 30.88 1.07
CA PHE A 225 -3.82 29.93 -0.04
C PHE A 225 -2.64 30.27 -0.96
N THR A 226 -2.36 31.55 -1.22
CA THR A 226 -1.24 31.96 -2.07
C THR A 226 0.13 31.66 -1.43
N SER A 227 0.18 31.60 -0.10
CA SER A 227 1.37 31.27 0.69
C SER A 227 1.56 29.76 0.97
N LEU A 228 0.75 28.88 0.37
CA LEU A 228 1.01 27.43 0.45
C LEU A 228 2.41 27.12 -0.09
N VAL A 229 3.20 26.39 0.69
CA VAL A 229 4.66 26.27 0.48
C VAL A 229 5.00 25.25 -0.59
N ASP A 230 4.31 24.11 -0.61
CA ASP A 230 4.67 22.93 -1.43
C ASP A 230 3.62 22.64 -2.53
N HIS A 231 2.91 23.65 -3.02
CA HIS A 231 1.83 23.48 -4.01
C HIS A 231 2.12 24.33 -5.25
N LYS A 232 1.68 23.89 -6.43
CA LYS A 232 1.72 24.70 -7.66
C LYS A 232 0.74 25.86 -7.56
N ASP A 233 0.99 26.94 -8.29
CA ASP A 233 0.10 28.11 -8.25
C ASP A 233 -1.32 27.76 -8.73
N GLU A 234 -1.46 26.89 -9.73
CA GLU A 234 -2.75 26.36 -10.20
C GLU A 234 -3.51 25.62 -9.08
N ASP A 235 -2.81 24.76 -8.32
CA ASP A 235 -3.41 24.02 -7.21
C ASP A 235 -3.86 24.95 -6.09
N LYS A 236 -3.08 26.02 -5.81
CA LYS A 236 -3.45 27.03 -4.80
C LYS A 236 -4.75 27.73 -5.16
N GLU A 237 -4.92 28.10 -6.43
CA GLU A 237 -6.14 28.75 -6.92
C GLU A 237 -7.36 27.82 -6.81
N ILE A 238 -7.20 26.56 -7.19
CA ILE A 238 -8.27 25.54 -7.08
C ILE A 238 -8.63 25.30 -5.60
N LEU A 239 -7.64 25.12 -4.73
CA LEU A 239 -7.85 24.94 -3.31
C LEU A 239 -8.56 26.15 -2.69
N GLN A 240 -8.17 27.36 -3.08
CA GLN A 240 -8.82 28.57 -2.63
C GLN A 240 -10.31 28.56 -3.03
N GLN A 241 -10.62 28.30 -4.30
CA GLN A 241 -12.01 28.26 -4.78
C GLN A 241 -12.86 27.21 -4.04
N ILE A 242 -12.31 26.00 -3.81
CA ILE A 242 -13.03 24.93 -3.13
C ILE A 242 -13.31 25.29 -1.68
N TYR A 243 -12.30 25.77 -0.95
CA TYR A 243 -12.41 25.99 0.50
C TYR A 243 -13.02 27.35 0.86
N ASP A 244 -12.99 28.36 -0.01
CA ASP A 244 -13.66 29.66 0.21
C ASP A 244 -15.20 29.51 0.27
N THR A 245 -15.76 28.46 -0.35
CA THR A 245 -17.22 28.18 -0.30
C THR A 245 -17.69 27.60 1.03
N LEU A 246 -16.76 27.14 1.87
CA LEU A 246 -17.06 26.64 3.21
C LEU A 246 -17.02 27.84 4.17
N TYR A 247 -18.15 28.19 4.79
CA TYR A 247 -18.33 29.32 5.73
C TYR A 247 -17.49 29.21 7.03
N LEU A 248 -16.17 29.07 6.93
CA LEU A 248 -15.22 29.12 8.03
C LEU A 248 -14.11 30.07 7.62
N SER A 249 -14.33 31.34 7.93
CA SER A 249 -13.45 32.48 7.62
C SER A 249 -12.08 32.43 8.30
N HIS A 250 -11.73 31.36 9.01
CA HIS A 250 -10.44 31.20 9.69
C HIS A 250 -9.97 29.73 9.60
N CYS A 251 -8.68 29.59 9.28
CA CYS A 251 -7.88 28.37 9.15
C CYS A 251 -8.07 27.60 7.83
N LEU A 252 -6.97 27.53 7.06
CA LEU A 252 -6.72 26.58 5.96
C LEU A 252 -7.07 25.15 6.42
N LEU A 253 -8.34 24.75 6.29
CA LEU A 253 -8.87 23.43 6.63
C LEU A 253 -8.59 22.42 5.52
N ILE A 254 -7.44 22.56 4.85
CA ILE A 254 -7.04 21.67 3.77
C ILE A 254 -6.81 20.29 4.37
N SER A 255 -7.51 19.30 3.82
CA SER A 255 -7.26 17.89 4.10
C SER A 255 -5.79 17.58 3.89
N ILE A 256 -5.13 17.01 4.91
CA ILE A 256 -3.72 16.63 4.81
C ILE A 256 -3.48 15.63 3.67
N TYR A 257 -4.43 14.74 3.38
CA TYR A 257 -4.36 13.84 2.23
C TYR A 257 -4.26 14.61 0.92
N LEU A 258 -5.12 15.61 0.73
CA LEU A 258 -5.15 16.41 -0.50
C LEU A 258 -3.87 17.22 -0.67
N SER A 259 -3.34 17.79 0.41
CA SER A 259 -2.04 18.48 0.36
C SER A 259 -0.90 17.54 0.00
N ILE A 260 -0.84 16.35 0.60
CA ILE A 260 0.19 15.35 0.25
C ILE A 260 0.07 14.96 -1.22
N TYR A 261 -1.16 14.70 -1.69
CA TYR A 261 -1.42 14.35 -3.09
C TYR A 261 -0.91 15.41 -4.06
N LEU A 262 -1.20 16.69 -3.81
CA LEU A 262 -0.84 17.81 -4.69
C LEU A 262 0.65 18.19 -4.60
N SER A 263 1.33 17.86 -3.50
CA SER A 263 2.76 18.17 -3.31
C SER A 263 3.72 17.14 -3.93
N ILE A 264 3.25 15.94 -4.29
CA ILE A 264 4.11 14.85 -4.78
C ILE A 264 4.35 14.91 -6.30
N TYR A 265 3.49 15.56 -7.07
CA TYR A 265 3.63 15.67 -8.53
C TYR A 265 4.06 17.09 -8.95
N PRO A 266 5.35 17.33 -9.24
CA PRO A 266 5.83 18.59 -9.79
C PRO A 266 5.38 18.84 -11.24
#